data_AF-A0A2M7ABC8-F1
#
_entry.id   AF-A0A2M7ABC8-F1
#
_cell.length_a   1.000
_cell.length_b   1.000
_cell.length_c   1.000
_cell.angle_alpha   90.00
_cell.angle_beta   90.00
_cell.angle_gamma   90.00
#
_symmetry.space_group_name_H-M   'P 1'
#
loop_
_entity.id
_entity.type
_entity.pdbx_description
1 polymer ?
#
loop_
_entity_poly.entity_id
_entity_poly.type
_entity_poly.pdbx_seq_one_letter_code
_entity_poly.pdbx_strand_id
1 'polypeptide(L)'
;MKQSRDSFDFEQYLRTRTRSPLEARFHEEIQSVSHGAMTVEDVQRLCNEVHSKVEAMRVLLMRLDLKGHRETDRFTQHFSRIWRNTPRSDLGGACPAEQIREESAHSKPVQVGRNDPCTCGSGAKFKNCCG
;
A
#
# COMPACT_ATOMS: atom_id res chain seq x y z
N MET A 1 24.07 -26.55 2.80
CA MET A 1 22.71 -26.05 2.52
C MET A 1 22.33 -25.06 3.61
N LYS A 2 22.17 -23.76 3.29
CA LYS A 2 21.68 -22.79 4.28
C LYS A 2 20.16 -22.89 4.34
N GLN A 3 19.60 -23.17 5.50
CA GLN A 3 18.14 -23.18 5.69
C GLN A 3 17.61 -21.76 5.50
N SER A 4 16.71 -21.58 4.52
CA SER A 4 16.02 -20.31 4.30
C SER A 4 14.98 -20.16 5.41
N ARG A 5 15.32 -19.39 6.46
CA ARG A 5 14.38 -19.06 7.52
C ARG A 5 13.29 -18.14 6.97
N ASP A 6 12.05 -18.56 7.18
CA ASP A 6 10.84 -17.73 7.24
C ASP A 6 10.54 -16.90 5.98
N SER A 7 10.16 -17.59 4.91
CA SER A 7 9.30 -16.99 3.88
C SER A 7 7.94 -16.67 4.50
N PHE A 8 7.44 -15.44 4.30
CA PHE A 8 6.11 -15.04 4.76
C PHE A 8 5.02 -15.93 4.13
N ASP A 9 4.25 -16.64 4.97
CA ASP A 9 3.08 -17.41 4.55
C ASP A 9 1.81 -16.54 4.70
N PHE A 10 1.35 -16.03 3.56
CA PHE A 10 0.18 -15.18 3.49
C PHE A 10 -1.14 -15.91 3.84
N GLU A 11 -1.28 -17.20 3.53
CA GLU A 11 -2.48 -17.97 3.88
C GLU A 11 -2.51 -18.30 5.38
N GLN A 12 -1.36 -18.61 5.99
CA GLN A 12 -1.25 -18.73 7.45
C GLN A 12 -1.58 -17.39 8.14
N TYR A 13 -1.11 -16.27 7.60
CA TYR A 13 -1.47 -14.94 8.08
C TYR A 13 -2.98 -14.69 8.01
N LEU A 14 -3.64 -14.95 6.87
CA LEU A 14 -5.09 -14.77 6.72
C LEU A 14 -5.90 -15.65 7.69
N ARG A 15 -5.43 -16.87 8.00
CA ARG A 15 -6.10 -17.80 8.94
C ARG A 15 -5.96 -17.41 10.41
N THR A 16 -4.90 -16.68 10.77
CA THR A 16 -4.55 -16.40 12.18
C THR A 16 -4.83 -14.95 12.59
N ARG A 17 -4.90 -14.02 11.64
CA ARG A 17 -5.26 -12.63 11.90
C ARG A 17 -6.73 -12.46 12.30
N THR A 18 -7.01 -11.39 13.02
CA THR A 18 -8.37 -10.83 13.11
C THR A 18 -8.58 -9.76 12.04
N ARG A 19 -9.84 -9.52 11.65
CA ARG A 19 -10.17 -8.37 10.79
C ARG A 19 -10.09 -7.08 11.60
N SER A 20 -9.33 -6.12 11.09
CA SER A 20 -9.34 -4.73 11.54
C SER A 20 -10.69 -4.05 11.24
N PRO A 21 -11.02 -2.93 11.92
CA PRO A 21 -12.23 -2.16 11.62
C PRO A 21 -12.29 -1.61 10.18
N LEU A 22 -11.13 -1.46 9.52
CA LEU A 22 -11.07 -1.09 8.11
C LEU A 22 -11.48 -2.27 7.20
N GLU A 23 -10.93 -3.45 7.44
CA GLU A 23 -11.26 -4.66 6.68
C GLU A 23 -12.70 -5.10 6.90
N ALA A 24 -13.26 -4.96 8.12
CA ALA A 24 -14.65 -5.27 8.39
C ALA A 24 -15.62 -4.41 7.56
N ARG A 25 -15.42 -3.07 7.54
CA ARG A 25 -16.23 -2.16 6.71
C ARG A 25 -16.07 -2.41 5.21
N PHE A 26 -14.85 -2.72 4.78
CA PHE A 26 -14.61 -3.06 3.38
C PHE A 26 -15.17 -4.43 3.00
N HIS A 27 -15.25 -5.38 3.94
CA HIS A 27 -15.92 -6.67 3.76
C HIS A 27 -17.43 -6.50 3.53
N GLU A 28 -18.09 -5.61 4.28
CA GLU A 28 -19.50 -5.25 4.05
C GLU A 28 -19.70 -4.60 2.68
N GLU A 29 -18.82 -3.65 2.30
CA GLU A 29 -18.89 -2.99 0.99
C GLU A 29 -18.65 -3.97 -0.17
N ILE A 30 -17.58 -4.79 -0.13
CA ILE A 30 -17.28 -5.75 -1.20
C ILE A 30 -18.38 -6.81 -1.32
N GLN A 31 -18.96 -7.29 -0.20
CA GLN A 31 -20.11 -8.19 -0.25
C GLN A 31 -21.33 -7.52 -0.90
N SER A 32 -21.59 -6.24 -0.60
CA SER A 32 -22.70 -5.51 -1.22
C SER A 32 -22.50 -5.33 -2.74
N VAL A 33 -21.31 -4.91 -3.19
CA VAL A 33 -21.05 -4.62 -4.61
C VAL A 33 -20.68 -5.87 -5.45
N SER A 34 -20.43 -7.01 -4.81
CA SER A 34 -20.23 -8.32 -5.46
C SER A 34 -21.43 -9.27 -5.34
N HIS A 35 -22.56 -8.82 -4.78
CA HIS A 35 -23.73 -9.67 -4.48
C HIS A 35 -23.37 -10.91 -3.65
N GLY A 36 -22.45 -10.75 -2.70
CA GLY A 36 -21.93 -11.80 -1.81
C GLY A 36 -20.84 -12.71 -2.43
N ALA A 37 -20.48 -12.52 -3.70
CA ALA A 37 -19.53 -13.39 -4.39
C ALA A 37 -18.05 -13.19 -3.99
N MET A 38 -17.71 -12.12 -3.27
CA MET A 38 -16.34 -11.81 -2.85
C MET A 38 -16.27 -11.36 -1.39
N THR A 39 -15.15 -11.67 -0.74
CA THR A 39 -14.79 -11.22 0.61
C THR A 39 -13.55 -10.31 0.60
N VAL A 40 -13.28 -9.61 1.70
CA VAL A 40 -12.01 -8.86 1.86
C VAL A 40 -10.79 -9.77 1.74
N GLU A 41 -10.85 -11.00 2.23
CA GLU A 41 -9.76 -11.98 2.09
C GLU A 41 -9.45 -12.28 0.62
N ASP A 42 -10.46 -12.38 -0.25
CA ASP A 42 -10.26 -12.62 -1.69
C ASP A 42 -9.64 -11.39 -2.39
N VAL A 43 -9.98 -10.18 -1.93
CA VAL A 43 -9.33 -8.95 -2.39
C VAL A 43 -7.87 -8.87 -1.90
N GLN A 44 -7.58 -9.43 -0.72
CA GLN A 44 -6.21 -9.51 -0.19
C GLN A 44 -5.38 -10.64 -0.79
N ARG A 45 -6.00 -11.68 -1.37
CA ARG A 45 -5.39 -12.70 -2.25
C ARG A 45 -5.16 -12.22 -3.67
N LEU A 46 -5.99 -11.29 -4.15
CA LEU A 46 -5.72 -10.57 -5.39
C LEU A 46 -4.52 -9.61 -5.21
N CYS A 47 -4.40 -8.98 -4.04
CA CYS A 47 -3.08 -8.55 -3.54
C CYS A 47 -2.21 -9.80 -3.27
N ASN A 48 -0.88 -9.70 -3.28
CA ASN A 48 0.05 -10.85 -3.36
C ASN A 48 0.06 -11.53 -4.74
N GLU A 49 -1.09 -11.84 -5.35
CA GLU A 49 -1.12 -12.38 -6.72
C GLU A 49 -0.66 -11.36 -7.77
N VAL A 50 -1.14 -10.11 -7.73
CA VAL A 50 -0.82 -9.10 -8.75
C VAL A 50 0.30 -8.15 -8.37
N HIS A 51 1.05 -7.67 -9.38
CA HIS A 51 2.21 -6.81 -9.19
C HIS A 51 1.88 -5.33 -8.97
N SER A 52 0.64 -4.88 -9.25
CA SER A 52 0.29 -3.46 -9.09
C SER A 52 -1.15 -3.19 -8.63
N LYS A 53 -1.35 -2.05 -7.96
CA LYS A 53 -2.69 -1.62 -7.53
C LYS A 53 -3.63 -1.41 -8.71
N VAL A 54 -3.11 -0.97 -9.86
CA VAL A 54 -3.88 -0.73 -11.09
C VAL A 54 -4.41 -2.03 -11.67
N GLU A 55 -3.60 -3.09 -11.63
CA GLU A 55 -3.98 -4.44 -12.07
C GLU A 55 -5.06 -5.04 -11.18
N ALA A 56 -4.89 -4.98 -9.84
CA ALA A 56 -5.92 -5.41 -8.90
C ALA A 56 -7.23 -4.63 -9.11
N MET A 57 -7.13 -3.31 -9.25
CA MET A 57 -8.30 -2.46 -9.51
C MET A 57 -9.02 -2.86 -10.79
N ARG A 58 -8.28 -3.16 -11.87
CA ARG A 58 -8.86 -3.63 -13.15
C ARG A 58 -9.62 -4.95 -12.97
N VAL A 59 -9.06 -5.92 -12.25
CA VAL A 59 -9.72 -7.22 -11.98
C VAL A 59 -10.97 -7.03 -11.12
N LEU A 60 -10.93 -6.16 -10.12
CA LEU A 60 -12.09 -5.84 -9.27
C LEU A 60 -13.19 -5.15 -10.09
N LEU A 61 -12.88 -4.13 -10.89
CA LEU A 61 -13.86 -3.44 -11.73
C LEU A 61 -14.52 -4.35 -12.78
N MET A 62 -13.94 -5.50 -13.11
CA MET A 62 -14.55 -6.52 -13.98
C MET A 62 -15.47 -7.50 -13.23
N ARG A 63 -15.45 -7.53 -11.89
CA ARG A 63 -16.21 -8.47 -11.04
C ARG A 63 -17.26 -7.80 -10.15
N LEU A 64 -17.33 -6.47 -10.11
CA LEU A 64 -18.16 -5.70 -9.18
C LEU A 64 -19.24 -4.88 -9.91
N ASP A 65 -20.45 -4.89 -9.37
CA ASP A 65 -21.62 -4.12 -9.85
C ASP A 65 -21.64 -2.72 -9.22
N LEU A 66 -20.71 -1.86 -9.65
CA LEU A 66 -20.57 -0.48 -9.15
C LEU A 66 -21.46 0.48 -9.93
N LYS A 67 -22.42 1.11 -9.26
CA LYS A 67 -23.49 1.92 -9.87
C LYS A 67 -23.05 3.37 -10.08
N GLY A 68 -22.08 3.54 -10.97
CA GLY A 68 -21.60 4.83 -11.48
C GLY A 68 -20.49 5.49 -10.65
N HIS A 69 -20.06 6.67 -11.09
CA HIS A 69 -18.80 7.29 -10.64
C HIS A 69 -18.66 7.41 -9.12
N ARG A 70 -19.69 7.89 -8.40
CA ARG A 70 -19.62 8.10 -6.94
C ARG A 70 -19.33 6.83 -6.15
N GLU A 71 -19.89 5.71 -6.60
CA GLU A 71 -19.67 4.41 -6.00
C GLU A 71 -18.27 3.89 -6.33
N THR A 72 -17.85 4.05 -7.59
CA THR A 72 -16.48 3.74 -8.04
C THR A 72 -15.43 4.54 -7.26
N ASP A 73 -15.63 5.84 -7.04
CA ASP A 73 -14.71 6.71 -6.30
C ASP A 73 -14.58 6.30 -4.84
N ARG A 74 -15.72 6.01 -4.18
CA ARG A 74 -15.78 5.52 -2.79
C ARG A 74 -15.06 4.18 -2.66
N PHE A 75 -15.37 3.23 -3.54
CA PHE A 75 -14.69 1.92 -3.59
C PHE A 75 -13.19 2.07 -3.83
N THR A 76 -12.78 2.93 -4.77
CA THR A 76 -11.36 3.22 -5.07
C THR A 76 -10.61 3.76 -3.85
N GLN A 77 -11.25 4.62 -3.07
CA GLN A 77 -10.69 5.20 -1.85
C GLN A 77 -10.50 4.13 -0.76
N HIS A 78 -11.51 3.29 -0.53
CA HIS A 78 -11.42 2.21 0.45
C HIS A 78 -10.44 1.10 0.03
N PHE A 79 -10.50 0.65 -1.22
CA PHE A 79 -9.54 -0.29 -1.78
C PHE A 79 -8.10 0.24 -1.71
N SER A 80 -7.86 1.53 -1.98
CA SER A 80 -6.55 2.15 -1.81
C SER A 80 -6.05 2.21 -0.35
N ARG A 81 -6.93 2.02 0.64
CA ARG A 81 -6.54 1.80 2.04
C ARG A 81 -6.24 0.32 2.31
N ILE A 82 -7.05 -0.60 1.79
CA ILE A 82 -6.79 -2.05 1.90
C ILE A 82 -5.45 -2.41 1.26
N TRP A 83 -5.20 -2.02 0.00
CA TRP A 83 -3.94 -2.25 -0.70
C TRP A 83 -2.71 -1.83 0.12
N ARG A 84 -2.77 -0.64 0.74
CA ARG A 84 -1.65 -0.08 1.51
C ARG A 84 -1.40 -0.77 2.85
N ASN A 85 -2.40 -1.42 3.43
CA ASN A 85 -2.31 -2.06 4.76
C ASN A 85 -2.45 -3.60 4.68
N THR A 86 -2.39 -4.18 3.48
CA THR A 86 -2.36 -5.64 3.29
C THR A 86 -0.89 -6.08 3.23
N PRO A 87 -0.43 -6.98 4.12
CA PRO A 87 0.86 -7.64 4.01
C PRO A 87 1.08 -8.33 2.67
N ARG A 88 2.34 -8.31 2.21
CA ARG A 88 2.72 -8.71 0.85
C ARG A 88 3.89 -9.68 0.86
N SER A 89 3.74 -10.85 0.25
CA SER A 89 4.83 -11.82 0.08
C SER A 89 6.00 -11.24 -0.72
N ASP A 90 5.72 -10.42 -1.72
CA ASP A 90 6.71 -9.66 -2.50
C ASP A 90 7.44 -8.58 -1.68
N LEU A 91 6.91 -8.19 -0.51
CA LEU A 91 7.54 -7.29 0.46
C LEU A 91 7.97 -8.00 1.75
N GLY A 92 8.12 -9.33 1.73
CA GLY A 92 8.56 -10.11 2.90
C GLY A 92 7.59 -10.09 4.09
N GLY A 93 6.31 -9.81 3.86
CA GLY A 93 5.28 -9.66 4.90
C GLY A 93 5.05 -8.21 5.36
N ALA A 94 5.82 -7.23 4.89
CA ALA A 94 5.50 -5.83 5.08
C ALA A 94 4.27 -5.42 4.23
N CYS A 95 3.60 -4.34 4.60
CA CYS A 95 2.58 -3.70 3.77
C CYS A 95 3.15 -2.48 3.01
N PRO A 96 2.57 -2.08 1.86
CA PRO A 96 3.09 -0.95 1.07
C PRO A 96 3.15 0.39 1.81
N ALA A 97 2.41 0.57 2.92
CA ALA A 97 2.51 1.77 3.76
C ALA A 97 3.77 1.81 4.64
N GLU A 98 4.39 0.67 4.92
CA GLU A 98 5.61 0.58 5.75
C GLU A 98 6.85 0.91 4.93
N GLN A 99 6.96 0.39 3.71
CA GLN A 99 8.09 0.65 2.81
C GLN A 99 8.31 2.15 2.56
N ILE A 100 7.23 2.93 2.36
CA ILE A 100 7.30 4.39 2.18
C ILE A 100 7.93 5.09 3.41
N ARG A 101 7.68 4.57 4.62
CA ARG A 101 8.26 5.12 5.85
C ARG A 101 9.75 4.79 5.96
N GLU A 102 10.16 3.60 5.57
CA GLU A 102 11.56 3.19 5.58
C GLU A 102 12.39 3.97 4.56
N GLU A 103 11.92 4.15 3.32
CA GLU A 103 12.59 4.98 2.31
C GLU A 103 12.71 6.45 2.77
N SER A 104 11.67 6.97 3.43
CA SER A 104 11.66 8.30 4.04
C SER A 104 12.64 8.43 5.22
N ALA A 105 12.79 7.39 6.04
CA ALA A 105 13.70 7.37 7.19
C ALA A 105 15.18 7.16 6.80
N HIS A 106 15.44 6.45 5.71
CA HIS A 106 16.79 6.25 5.15
C HIS A 106 17.26 7.39 4.25
N SER A 107 16.40 8.37 3.97
CA SER A 107 16.77 9.65 3.38
C SER A 107 17.64 10.44 4.35
N LYS A 108 18.95 10.16 4.35
CA LYS A 108 19.95 10.94 5.10
C LYS A 108 19.72 12.43 4.78
N PRO A 109 19.63 13.32 5.79
CA PRO A 109 19.57 14.75 5.52
C PRO A 109 20.81 15.12 4.70
N VAL A 110 20.59 15.73 3.54
CA VAL A 110 21.70 16.19 2.69
C VAL A 110 22.50 17.20 3.51
N GLN A 111 23.70 16.79 3.95
CA GLN A 111 24.63 17.68 4.62
C GLN A 111 25.21 18.65 3.58
N VAL A 112 24.44 19.70 3.27
CA VAL A 112 24.89 20.83 2.46
C VAL A 112 26.02 21.51 3.22
N GLY A 113 27.24 21.49 2.69
CA GLY A 113 28.36 22.17 3.29
C GLY A 113 28.16 23.68 3.25
N ARG A 114 28.67 24.42 4.24
CA ARG A 114 28.57 25.91 4.29
C ARG A 114 28.99 26.59 2.98
N ASN A 115 29.90 25.99 2.21
CA ASN A 115 30.40 26.55 0.95
C ASN A 115 29.68 26.06 -0.32
N ASP A 116 28.77 25.10 -0.23
CA ASP A 116 28.04 24.52 -1.37
C ASP A 116 26.89 25.44 -1.82
N PRO A 117 26.38 25.30 -3.06
CA PRO A 117 25.20 26.03 -3.53
C PRO A 117 23.98 25.79 -2.63
N CYS A 118 23.24 26.85 -2.34
CA CYS A 118 22.08 26.81 -1.46
C CYS A 118 20.88 26.14 -2.13
N THR A 119 20.25 25.20 -1.43
CA THR A 119 19.12 24.39 -1.93
C THR A 119 17.82 25.16 -2.11
N CYS A 120 17.73 26.41 -1.65
CA CYS A 120 16.58 27.29 -1.91
C CYS A 120 16.52 27.87 -3.33
N GLY A 121 17.49 27.56 -4.20
CA GLY A 121 17.52 28.01 -5.59
C GLY A 121 18.09 29.42 -5.82
N SER A 122 18.64 30.07 -4.78
CA SER A 122 19.21 31.42 -4.89
C SER A 122 20.54 31.51 -5.64
N GLY A 123 21.19 30.38 -5.93
CA GLY A 123 22.54 30.32 -6.52
C GLY A 123 23.69 30.76 -5.59
N ALA A 124 23.38 31.32 -4.41
CA ALA A 124 24.37 31.69 -3.40
C ALA A 124 24.92 30.46 -2.65
N LYS A 125 26.07 30.60 -1.97
CA LYS A 125 26.56 29.56 -1.06
C LYS A 125 25.67 29.46 0.18
N PHE A 126 25.46 28.26 0.72
CA PHE A 126 24.57 27.99 1.85
C PHE A 126 24.79 28.96 3.03
N LYS A 127 26.06 29.17 3.42
CA LYS A 127 26.50 30.11 4.48
C LYS A 127 26.15 31.59 4.30
N ASN A 128 25.75 31.97 3.09
CA ASN A 128 25.42 33.34 2.69
C ASN A 128 23.91 33.45 2.37
N CYS A 129 23.10 32.44 2.71
CA CYS A 129 21.68 32.41 2.34
C CYS A 129 20.78 31.72 3.38
N CYS A 130 21.05 30.47 3.75
CA CYS A 130 20.19 29.68 4.65
C CYS A 130 20.94 29.00 5.81
N GLY A 131 22.22 29.31 6.03
CA GLY A 131 23.03 28.78 7.17
C GLY A 131 24.31 29.57 7.42
#